data_AF-A0A0D6L492-F1
#
_entry.id   AF-A0A0D6L492-F1
#
_cell.length_a   1.000
_cell.length_b   1.000
_cell.length_c   1.000
_cell.angle_alpha   90.00
_cell.angle_beta   90.00
_cell.angle_gamma   90.00
#
_symmetry.space_group_name_H-M   'P 1'
#
loop_
_entity.id
_entity.type
_entity.pdbx_description
1 polymer ?
#
loop_
_entity_poly.entity_id
_entity_poly.type
_entity_poly.pdbx_seq_one_letter_code
_entity_poly.pdbx_strand_id
1 'polypeptide(L)' 'MARRRIHVLCLQETRWKGSKAREIGDGIKLFYHGIEAKRNGMAIAVSEPLKEYVSSVNRVSDRIISLRVATEDGFWT' A
#
# COMPACT_ATOMS: atom_id res chain seq x y z
N MET A 1 -6.34 11.49 3.14
CA MET A 1 -5.47 11.11 4.29
C MET A 1 -5.21 12.31 5.22
N ALA A 2 -4.90 13.49 4.67
CA ALA A 2 -4.67 14.74 5.41
C ALA A 2 -5.72 15.09 6.48
N ARG A 3 -7.02 15.12 6.14
CA ARG A 3 -8.10 15.53 7.08
C ARG A 3 -8.16 14.69 8.37
N ARG A 4 -7.70 13.43 8.32
CA ARG A 4 -7.69 12.52 9.47
C ARG A 4 -6.28 12.20 9.97
N ARG A 5 -5.25 12.86 9.43
CA ARG A 5 -3.83 12.62 9.74
C ARG A 5 -3.44 11.14 9.67
N ILE A 6 -3.90 10.46 8.61
CA ILE A 6 -3.60 9.04 8.36
C ILE A 6 -2.35 8.96 7.51
N HIS A 7 -1.32 8.22 7.94
CA HIS A 7 -0.09 8.01 7.16
C HIS A 7 -0.10 6.71 6.33
N VAL A 8 -0.83 5.69 6.80
CA VAL A 8 -1.01 4.42 6.09
C VAL A 8 -2.50 4.09 6.06
N LEU A 9 -3.05 3.84 4.87
CA LEU A 9 -4.44 3.46 4.66
C LEU A 9 -4.51 2.15 3.89
N CYS A 10 -5.08 1.12 4.52
CA CYS A 10 -5.36 -0.16 3.89
C CYS A 10 -6.77 -0.16 3.31
N LEU A 11 -6.91 -0.59 2.06
CA LEU A 11 -8.14 -0.64 1.29
C LEU A 11 -8.38 -2.09 0.86
N GLN A 12 -9.58 -2.59 1.10
CA GLN A 12 -10.03 -3.92 0.68
C GLN A 12 -11.16 -3.80 -0.33
N GLU A 13 -11.41 -4.88 -1.08
CA GLU A 13 -12.46 -4.95 -2.10
C GLU A 13 -12.35 -3.82 -3.14
N THR A 14 -11.11 -3.48 -3.55
CA THR A 14 -10.87 -2.42 -4.54
C THR A 14 -11.40 -2.80 -5.91
N ARG A 15 -11.52 -4.10 -6.19
CA ARG A 15 -12.01 -4.69 -7.45
C ARG A 15 -11.20 -4.26 -8.67
N TRP A 16 -9.96 -3.81 -8.45
CA TRP A 16 -9.05 -3.40 -9.50
C TRP A 16 -8.21 -4.57 -9.98
N LYS A 17 -8.02 -4.66 -11.30
CA LYS A 17 -7.08 -5.61 -11.89
C LYS A 17 -5.68 -5.01 -11.98
N GLY A 18 -4.68 -5.80 -11.67
CA GLY A 18 -3.26 -5.48 -11.84
C GLY A 18 -2.49 -5.41 -10.52
N SER A 19 -1.18 -5.27 -10.66
CA SER A 19 -0.22 -5.30 -9.55
C SER A 19 0.78 -4.17 -9.77
N LYS A 20 0.61 -3.02 -9.12
CA LYS A 20 1.45 -1.84 -9.37
C LYS A 20 1.73 -1.03 -8.10
N ALA A 21 2.68 -0.11 -8.21
CA ALA A 21 2.90 1.01 -7.30
C ALA A 21 2.74 2.31 -8.12
N ARG A 22 2.01 3.30 -7.62
CA ARG A 22 1.73 4.55 -8.33
C ARG A 22 1.70 5.73 -7.37
N GLU A 23 2.30 6.85 -7.75
CA GLU A 23 2.00 8.13 -7.12
C GLU A 23 0.60 8.59 -7.56
N ILE A 24 -0.21 9.05 -6.60
CA ILE A 24 -1.61 9.47 -6.87
C ILE A 24 -1.88 10.94 -6.49
N GLY A 25 -0.83 11.70 -6.14
CA GLY A 25 -0.91 13.10 -5.68
C GLY A 25 -0.74 13.22 -4.17
N ASP A 26 -0.64 14.46 -3.66
CA ASP A 26 -0.54 14.80 -2.23
C ASP A 26 0.57 14.07 -1.46
N GLY A 27 1.68 13.73 -2.14
CA GLY A 27 2.76 12.95 -1.54
C GLY A 27 2.35 11.52 -1.18
N ILE A 28 1.33 10.94 -1.82
CA ILE A 28 0.82 9.59 -1.54
C ILE A 28 1.25 8.60 -2.63
N LYS A 29 1.86 7.50 -2.18
CA LYS A 29 2.16 6.32 -2.99
C LYS A 29 1.16 5.21 -2.71
N LEU A 30 0.50 4.75 -3.77
CA LEU A 30 -0.49 3.69 -3.75
C LEU A 30 0.13 2.39 -4.26
N PHE A 31 0.14 1.35 -3.43
CA PHE A 31 0.46 -0.02 -3.80
C PHE A 31 -0.83 -0.80 -3.93
N TYR A 32 -1.08 -1.43 -5.07
CA TYR A 32 -2.29 -2.26 -5.22
C TYR A 32 -1.98 -3.59 -5.88
N HIS A 33 -2.85 -4.56 -5.60
CA HIS A 33 -2.83 -5.89 -6.18
C HIS A 33 -4.25 -6.44 -6.33
N GLY A 34 -4.57 -6.92 -7.52
CA GLY A 34 -5.78 -7.68 -7.80
C GLY A 34 -5.66 -8.47 -9.09
N ILE A 35 -6.33 -9.64 -9.14
CA ILE A 35 -6.20 -10.60 -10.24
C ILE A 35 -7.29 -10.37 -11.30
N GLU A 36 -8.54 -10.21 -10.86
CA GLU A 36 -9.70 -9.96 -11.70
C GLU A 36 -10.32 -8.60 -11.39
N ALA A 37 -10.82 -7.92 -12.42
CA ALA A 37 -11.66 -6.75 -12.19
C ALA A 37 -13.01 -7.22 -11.60
N LYS A 38 -13.63 -6.39 -10.75
CA LYS A 38 -14.94 -6.63 -10.10
C LYS A 38 -14.94 -7.61 -8.91
N ARG A 39 -13.83 -8.25 -8.54
CA ARG A 39 -13.74 -9.18 -7.40
C ARG A 39 -12.46 -8.95 -6.58
N ASN A 40 -12.56 -9.07 -5.24
CA ASN A 40 -11.45 -8.93 -4.31
C ASN A 40 -10.65 -7.63 -4.56
N GLY A 41 -9.35 -7.65 -4.30
CA GLY A 41 -8.42 -6.56 -4.57
C GLY A 41 -8.04 -5.82 -3.30
N MET A 42 -6.75 -5.60 -3.15
CA MET A 42 -6.17 -4.91 -2.01
C MET A 42 -5.38 -3.70 -2.48
N ALA A 43 -5.36 -2.65 -1.67
CA ALA A 43 -4.41 -1.57 -1.83
C ALA A 43 -3.93 -1.02 -0.48
N ILE A 44 -2.72 -0.48 -0.47
CA ILE A 44 -2.16 0.28 0.64
C ILE A 44 -1.72 1.63 0.08
N ALA A 45 -2.27 2.71 0.63
CA ALA A 45 -1.82 4.06 0.38
C ALA A 45 -0.90 4.51 1.53
N VAL A 46 0.29 4.99 1.20
CA VAL A 46 1.29 5.48 2.16
C VAL A 46 1.61 6.92 1.82
N SER A 47 1.48 7.83 2.78
CA SER A 47 1.88 9.23 2.62
C SER A 47 3.32 9.44 3.03
N GLU A 48 3.87 10.59 2.65
CA GLU A 48 5.08 11.11 3.27
C GLU A 48 4.92 11.29 4.80
N PRO A 49 6.04 11.16 5.56
CA PRO A 49 7.36 10.76 5.08
C PRO A 49 7.52 9.23 4.92
N LEU A 50 6.58 8.43 5.43
CA LEU A 50 6.70 6.96 5.53
C LEU A 50 6.92 6.27 4.19
N LYS A 51 6.40 6.83 3.08
CA LYS A 51 6.55 6.21 1.76
C LYS A 51 8.02 6.05 1.33
N GLU A 52 8.91 6.94 1.79
CA GLU A 52 10.35 6.93 1.49
C GLU A 52 11.07 5.80 2.25
N TYR A 53 10.49 5.37 3.37
CA TYR A 53 11.03 4.29 4.21
C TYR A 53 10.44 2.92 3.85
N VAL A 54 9.63 2.80 2.80
CA VAL A 54 9.10 1.50 2.37
C VAL A 54 10.23 0.67 1.77
N SER A 55 10.67 -0.35 2.51
CA SER A 55 11.79 -1.22 2.11
C SER A 55 11.35 -2.39 1.24
N SER A 56 10.13 -2.91 1.43
CA SER A 56 9.61 -3.98 0.58
C SER A 56 8.07 -4.01 0.55
N VAL A 57 7.54 -4.55 -0.54
CA VAL A 57 6.10 -4.78 -0.73
C VAL A 57 5.91 -6.17 -1.32
N ASN A 58 5.28 -7.07 -0.57
CA ASN A 58 4.99 -8.43 -1.02
C ASN A 58 3.48 -8.60 -1.24
N ARG A 59 3.12 -8.90 -2.49
CA ARG A 59 1.73 -9.05 -2.96
C ARG A 59 1.43 -10.53 -3.10
N VAL A 60 0.97 -11.13 -2.01
CA VAL A 60 0.80 -12.58 -1.87
C VAL A 60 -0.43 -13.06 -2.66
N SER A 61 -1.54 -12.34 -2.58
CA SER A 61 -2.77 -12.63 -3.31
C SER A 61 -3.62 -11.37 -3.46
N ASP A 62 -4.71 -11.44 -4.23
CA ASP A 62 -5.71 -10.36 -4.33
C ASP A 62 -6.49 -10.10 -3.03
N ARG A 63 -6.16 -10.81 -1.94
CA ARG A 63 -6.66 -10.59 -0.57
C ARG A 63 -5.57 -10.26 0.44
N ILE A 64 -4.29 -10.41 0.08
CA ILE A 64 -3.17 -10.20 1.00
C ILE A 64 -2.06 -9.44 0.31
N ILE A 65 -1.77 -8.25 0.86
CA ILE A 65 -0.60 -7.45 0.55
C ILE A 65 0.09 -7.11 1.87
N SER A 66 1.41 -7.25 1.90
CA SER A 66 2.24 -6.86 3.03
C SER A 66 3.22 -5.78 2.60
N LEU A 67 3.45 -4.83 3.48
CA LEU A 67 4.34 -3.69 3.27
C LEU A 67 5.26 -3.61 4.47
N ARG A 68 6.56 -3.47 4.22
CA ARG A 68 7.59 -3.31 5.24
C ARG A 68 8.12 -1.88 5.20
N VAL A 69 8.11 -1.21 6.34
CA VAL A 69 8.70 0.11 6.53
C VAL A 69 9.98 -0.06 7.34
N ALA A 70 11.08 0.52 6.89
CA ALA A 70 12.33 0.54 7.64
C ALA A 70 12.25 1.60 8.74
N THR A 71 12.75 1.25 9.92
CA THR A 71 12.93 2.17 11.06
C THR A 71 14.39 2.17 11.47
N GLU A 72 14.84 3.22 12.16
CA GLU A 72 16.22 3.35 12.64
C GLU A 72 16.63 2.18 13.57
N ASP A 73 15.67 1.61 14.32
CA ASP A 73 15.88 0.47 15.24
C ASP A 73 16.01 -0.91 14.56
N GLY A 74 16.15 -0.95 13.22
CA GLY A 74 16.27 -2.19 12.46
C GLY A 74 14.94 -2.89 12.19
N PHE A 75 15.02 -4.14 11.69
CA PHE A 75 13.86 -4.92 11.28
C PHE A 75 13.34 -5.79 12.41
N TRP A 76 12.05 -5.66 12.76
CA TRP A 76 11.35 -6.69 13.53
C TRP A 76 10.88 -7.80 12.58
N THR A 77 11.45 -9.00 12.72
CA THR A 77 11.07 -10.22 11.99
C THR A 77 10.00 -11.00 12.72
#